data_AF-A0AAX4KJR4-F1
#
_entry.id   AF-A0AAX4KJR4-F1
#
_cell.length_a   1.000
_cell.length_b   1.000
_cell.length_c   1.000
_cell.angle_alpha   90.00
_cell.angle_beta   90.00
_cell.angle_gamma   90.00
#
_symmetry.space_group_name_H-M   'P 1'
#
loop_
_entity.id
_entity.type
_entity.pdbx_description
1 polymer ?
#
loop_
_entity_poly.entity_id
_entity_poly.type
_entity_poly.pdbx_seq_one_letter_code
_entity_poly.pdbx_strand_id
1 'polypeptide(L)'
;MFEKLKAKIAAHHSSHPLAKQRAEFLLVTADTPIERKAHFTAEVVGAGAAYQAFQAFENNEAHNKGIEGKISHARSKEIIVGLAEGRVVKLVEEKRLPFTSETEKVKFIKQAQKHAAADAKRAVRESGLYSQHELEPLDADEKIAAKIM
;
A
#
# COMPACT_ATOMS: atom_id res chain seq x y z
N MET A 1 -15.59 16.16 -12.64
CA MET A 1 -14.49 15.24 -12.98
C MET A 1 -13.79 14.73 -11.72
N PHE A 2 -13.45 15.62 -10.77
CA PHE A 2 -12.86 15.27 -9.47
C PHE A 2 -13.63 14.23 -8.65
N GLU A 3 -14.94 14.36 -8.50
CA GLU A 3 -15.76 13.39 -7.75
C GLU A 3 -15.72 11.98 -8.35
N LYS A 4 -15.61 11.87 -9.68
CA LYS A 4 -15.47 10.56 -10.36
C LYS A 4 -14.11 9.93 -10.11
N LEU A 5 -13.05 10.74 -10.02
CA LEU A 5 -11.70 10.27 -9.72
C LEU A 5 -11.60 9.79 -8.26
N LYS A 6 -12.09 10.60 -7.31
CA LYS A 6 -12.19 10.21 -5.90
C LYS A 6 -13.01 8.93 -5.70
N ALA A 7 -14.15 8.82 -6.38
CA ALA A 7 -14.98 7.62 -6.32
C ALA A 7 -14.26 6.38 -6.86
N LYS A 8 -13.50 6.50 -7.96
CA LYS A 8 -12.70 5.39 -8.52
C LYS A 8 -11.60 4.95 -7.56
N ILE A 9 -10.90 5.89 -6.95
CA ILE A 9 -9.86 5.60 -5.97
C ILE A 9 -10.44 4.90 -4.74
N ALA A 10 -11.54 5.44 -4.19
CA ALA A 10 -12.23 4.83 -3.06
C ALA A 10 -12.72 3.40 -3.38
N ALA A 11 -13.29 3.20 -4.58
CA ALA A 11 -13.73 1.89 -5.04
C ALA A 11 -12.57 0.89 -5.12
N HIS A 12 -11.42 1.29 -5.67
CA HIS A 12 -10.22 0.45 -5.75
C HIS A 12 -9.76 -0.04 -4.36
N HIS A 13 -9.79 0.82 -3.34
CA HIS A 13 -9.41 0.40 -2.00
C HIS A 13 -10.33 -0.66 -1.39
N SER A 14 -11.61 -0.66 -1.77
CA SER A 14 -12.61 -1.61 -1.29
C SER A 14 -12.60 -2.95 -2.03
N SER A 15 -12.16 -2.97 -3.30
CA SER A 15 -12.13 -4.20 -4.12
C SER A 15 -10.91 -5.09 -3.88
N HIS A 16 -9.96 -4.66 -3.06
CA HIS A 16 -8.79 -5.47 -2.70
C HIS A 16 -9.20 -6.77 -1.98
N PRO A 17 -8.66 -7.96 -2.33
CA PRO A 17 -9.01 -9.22 -1.66
C PRO A 17 -8.82 -9.18 -0.14
N LEU A 18 -7.73 -8.57 0.32
CA LEU A 18 -7.42 -8.35 1.73
C LEU A 18 -8.09 -7.10 2.37
N ALA A 19 -9.05 -6.44 1.72
CA ALA A 19 -9.61 -5.17 2.23
C ALA A 19 -10.17 -5.27 3.67
N LYS A 20 -10.84 -6.38 3.99
CA LYS A 20 -11.39 -6.64 5.33
C LYS A 20 -10.28 -6.86 6.37
N GLN A 21 -9.35 -7.78 6.09
CA GLN A 21 -8.23 -8.08 7.00
C GLN A 21 -7.31 -6.87 7.20
N ARG A 22 -7.09 -6.09 6.14
CA ARG A 22 -6.39 -4.80 6.20
C ARG A 22 -7.09 -3.82 7.15
N ALA A 23 -8.41 -3.66 7.01
CA ALA A 23 -9.17 -2.76 7.88
C ALA A 23 -9.09 -3.19 9.35
N GLU A 24 -9.23 -4.49 9.61
CA GLU A 24 -9.06 -5.08 10.95
C GLU A 24 -7.65 -4.82 11.50
N PHE A 25 -6.61 -5.05 10.69
CA PHE A 25 -5.23 -4.76 11.06
C PHE A 25 -5.02 -3.28 11.39
N LEU A 26 -5.57 -2.37 10.59
CA LEU A 26 -5.40 -0.94 10.80
C LEU A 26 -6.05 -0.46 12.11
N LEU A 27 -7.09 -1.14 12.61
CA LEU A 27 -7.73 -0.86 13.90
C LEU A 27 -6.94 -1.37 15.11
N VAL A 28 -5.99 -2.29 14.92
CA VAL A 28 -5.15 -2.81 16.01
C VAL A 28 -4.26 -1.72 16.59
N THR A 29 -4.19 -1.69 17.92
CA THR A 29 -3.33 -0.79 18.72
C THR A 29 -2.23 -1.57 19.41
N ALA A 30 -1.25 -0.86 19.98
CA ALA A 30 -0.18 -1.45 20.78
C ALA A 30 -0.69 -2.34 21.93
N ASP A 31 -1.82 -1.96 22.53
CA ASP A 31 -2.45 -2.60 23.69
C ASP A 31 -3.40 -3.75 23.32
N THR A 32 -3.60 -4.00 22.02
CA THR A 32 -4.42 -5.12 21.56
C THR A 32 -3.80 -6.45 22.00
N PRO A 33 -4.59 -7.40 22.56
CA PRO A 33 -4.09 -8.70 23.01
C PRO A 33 -3.29 -9.42 21.93
N ILE A 34 -2.21 -10.10 22.34
CA ILE A 34 -1.25 -10.76 21.42
C ILE A 34 -1.96 -11.71 20.45
N GLU A 35 -2.91 -12.51 20.94
CA GLU A 35 -3.71 -13.46 20.14
C GLU A 35 -4.43 -12.79 18.96
N ARG A 36 -4.85 -11.53 19.13
CA ARG A 36 -5.53 -10.74 18.10
C ARG A 36 -4.59 -10.05 17.12
N LYS A 37 -3.28 -10.02 17.36
CA LYS A 37 -2.30 -9.43 16.43
C LYS A 37 -1.30 -10.42 15.84
N ALA A 38 -1.13 -11.59 16.45
CA ALA A 38 -0.17 -12.60 16.01
C ALA A 38 -0.53 -13.25 14.66
N HIS A 39 -1.81 -13.23 14.28
CA HIS A 39 -2.28 -13.88 13.05
C HIS A 39 -2.10 -13.02 11.79
N PHE A 40 -1.68 -11.76 11.90
CA PHE A 40 -1.52 -10.90 10.73
C PHE A 40 -0.29 -11.30 9.91
N THR A 41 -0.53 -11.64 8.65
CA THR A 41 0.52 -12.01 7.70
C THR A 41 1.22 -10.78 7.14
N ALA A 42 2.40 -10.99 6.56
CA ALA A 42 3.15 -9.95 5.86
C ALA A 42 2.35 -9.32 4.72
N GLU A 43 1.47 -10.08 4.07
CA GLU A 43 0.54 -9.59 3.04
C GLU A 43 -0.46 -8.58 3.60
N VAL A 44 -1.09 -8.88 4.75
CA VAL A 44 -2.06 -7.97 5.38
C VAL A 44 -1.38 -6.69 5.85
N VAL A 45 -0.19 -6.82 6.47
CA VAL A 45 0.62 -5.66 6.88
C VAL A 45 1.03 -4.83 5.67
N GLY A 46 1.48 -5.47 4.59
CA GLY A 46 1.85 -4.82 3.34
C GLY A 46 0.68 -4.09 2.69
N ALA A 47 -0.50 -4.71 2.60
CA ALA A 47 -1.72 -4.10 2.10
C ALA A 47 -2.15 -2.89 2.95
N GLY A 48 -1.97 -2.95 4.28
CA GLY A 48 -2.21 -1.83 5.19
C GLY A 48 -1.25 -0.66 4.97
N ALA A 49 0.03 -0.98 4.79
CA ALA A 49 1.06 -0.01 4.48
C ALA A 49 0.83 0.67 3.12
N ALA A 50 0.54 -0.09 2.07
CA ALA A 50 0.22 0.41 0.74
C ALA A 50 -1.01 1.32 0.76
N TYR A 51 -2.06 0.94 1.50
CA TYR A 51 -3.25 1.77 1.66
C TYR A 51 -2.93 3.12 2.30
N GLN A 52 -2.20 3.14 3.42
CA GLN A 52 -1.82 4.38 4.08
C GLN A 52 -0.84 5.22 3.24
N ALA A 53 0.04 4.59 2.47
CA ALA A 53 0.92 5.27 1.54
C ALA A 53 0.14 5.93 0.41
N PHE A 54 -0.87 5.25 -0.15
CA PHE A 54 -1.73 5.80 -1.18
C PHE A 54 -2.53 7.00 -0.66
N GLN A 55 -3.11 6.92 0.55
CA GLN A 55 -3.79 8.06 1.17
C GLN A 55 -2.85 9.26 1.38
N ALA A 56 -1.63 9.02 1.85
CA ALA A 56 -0.63 10.08 2.02
C ALA A 56 -0.22 10.71 0.68
N PHE A 57 -0.11 9.87 -0.36
CA PHE A 57 0.20 10.28 -1.71
C PHE A 57 -0.90 11.17 -2.32
N GLU A 58 -2.16 10.80 -2.15
CA GLU A 58 -3.31 11.62 -2.57
C GLU A 58 -3.38 12.95 -1.83
N ASN A 59 -3.20 12.92 -0.50
CA ASN A 59 -3.28 14.11 0.34
C ASN A 59 -2.16 15.12 0.06
N ASN A 60 -1.02 14.67 -0.46
CA ASN A 60 0.09 15.56 -0.81
C ASN A 60 -0.14 16.35 -2.11
N GLU A 61 -1.30 16.20 -2.76
CA GLU A 61 -1.71 16.96 -3.95
C GLU A 61 -0.66 16.93 -5.08
N ALA A 62 0.23 15.92 -5.10
CA ALA A 62 1.28 15.77 -6.10
C ALA A 62 0.71 15.58 -7.53
N HIS A 63 -0.60 15.30 -7.63
CA HIS A 63 -1.39 15.29 -8.85
C HIS A 63 -2.34 16.48 -9.03
N ASN A 64 -2.55 17.29 -7.98
CA ASN A 64 -3.54 18.37 -7.95
C ASN A 64 -2.92 19.78 -8.01
N LYS A 65 -1.68 19.97 -7.53
CA LYS A 65 -0.99 21.27 -7.65
C LYS A 65 -0.25 21.30 -8.98
N GLY A 66 -0.82 22.05 -9.93
CA GLY A 66 -0.25 22.36 -11.24
C GLY A 66 1.03 23.19 -11.17
N ILE A 67 2.08 22.62 -10.59
CA ILE A 67 3.44 23.16 -10.68
C ILE A 67 4.21 22.13 -11.52
N GLU A 68 4.44 22.50 -12.79
CA GLU A 68 5.24 21.76 -13.77
C GLU A 68 4.81 20.31 -14.03
N GLY A 69 3.64 20.15 -14.66
CA GLY A 69 3.24 18.89 -15.27
C GLY A 69 2.81 17.82 -14.28
N LYS A 70 1.84 17.01 -14.70
CA LYS A 70 1.43 15.81 -13.97
C LYS A 70 2.65 14.89 -13.78
N ILE A 71 2.94 14.48 -12.55
CA ILE A 71 4.02 13.51 -12.26
C ILE A 71 3.80 12.25 -13.10
N SER A 72 4.85 11.78 -13.79
CA SER A 72 4.77 10.59 -14.64
C SER A 72 4.37 9.34 -13.84
N HIS A 73 3.76 8.36 -14.51
CA HIS A 73 3.38 7.10 -13.88
C HIS A 73 4.58 6.39 -13.22
N ALA A 74 5.74 6.41 -13.88
CA ALA A 74 6.99 5.88 -13.34
C ALA A 74 7.39 6.56 -12.03
N ARG A 75 7.38 7.90 -12.01
CA ARG A 75 7.78 8.65 -10.82
C ARG A 75 6.79 8.46 -9.65
N SER A 76 5.50 8.34 -9.94
CA SER A 76 4.50 8.02 -8.91
C SER A 76 4.69 6.64 -8.31
N LYS A 77 5.06 5.64 -9.12
CA LYS A 77 5.42 4.32 -8.61
C LYS A 77 6.60 4.37 -7.66
N GLU A 78 7.67 5.11 -8.01
CA GLU A 78 8.83 5.26 -7.13
C GLU A 78 8.47 5.91 -5.79
N ILE A 79 7.72 7.02 -5.84
CA ILE A 79 7.31 7.76 -4.64
C ILE A 79 6.45 6.87 -3.75
N ILE A 80 5.44 6.20 -4.30
CA ILE A 80 4.52 5.43 -3.49
C ILE A 80 5.17 4.18 -2.90
N VAL A 81 6.12 3.55 -3.59
CA VAL A 81 6.90 2.41 -3.07
C VAL A 81 7.69 2.85 -1.85
N GLY A 82 8.44 3.96 -1.94
CA GLY A 82 9.20 4.46 -0.80
C GLY A 82 8.32 4.79 0.41
N LEU A 83 7.14 5.40 0.17
CA LEU A 83 6.16 5.64 1.23
C LEU A 83 5.64 4.34 1.84
N ALA A 84 5.28 3.36 1.01
CA ALA A 84 4.72 2.08 1.45
C ALA A 84 5.73 1.26 2.26
N GLU A 85 6.98 1.17 1.79
CA GLU A 85 8.04 0.44 2.49
C GLU A 85 8.38 1.05 3.86
N GLY A 86 8.45 2.38 3.94
CA GLY A 86 8.62 3.07 5.21
C GLY A 86 7.43 2.87 6.15
N ARG A 87 6.21 2.81 5.60
CA ARG A 87 4.99 2.58 6.38
C ARG A 87 4.92 1.18 6.97
N VAL A 88 5.47 0.16 6.30
CA VAL A 88 5.59 -1.20 6.86
C VAL A 88 6.37 -1.17 8.17
N VAL A 89 7.56 -0.57 8.17
CA VAL A 89 8.42 -0.49 9.37
C VAL A 89 7.65 0.19 10.50
N LYS A 90 7.06 1.35 10.21
CA LYS A 90 6.28 2.12 11.17
C LYS A 90 5.11 1.32 11.75
N LEU A 91 4.33 0.63 10.91
CA LEU A 91 3.17 -0.14 11.36
C LEU A 91 3.55 -1.35 12.23
N VAL A 92 4.65 -2.03 11.88
CA VAL A 92 5.18 -3.15 12.68
C VAL A 92 5.58 -2.69 14.07
N GLU A 93 6.23 -1.53 14.18
CA GLU A 93 6.65 -0.93 15.45
C GLU A 93 5.47 -0.39 16.26
N GLU A 94 4.61 0.44 15.67
CA GLU A 94 3.48 1.08 16.34
C GLU A 94 2.46 0.06 16.88
N LYS A 95 2.20 -1.01 16.11
CA LYS A 95 1.24 -2.05 16.49
C LYS A 95 1.86 -3.14 17.36
N ARG A 96 3.17 -3.06 17.63
CA ARG A 96 3.95 -4.03 18.44
C ARG A 96 3.64 -5.47 18.05
N LEU A 97 3.80 -5.81 16.76
CA LEU A 97 3.55 -7.17 16.30
C LEU A 97 4.51 -8.15 16.99
N PRO A 98 4.02 -9.32 17.43
CA PRO A 98 4.83 -10.28 18.15
C PRO A 98 5.75 -11.06 17.19
N PHE A 99 7.03 -11.19 17.54
CA PHE A 99 8.01 -12.00 16.81
C PHE A 99 8.83 -12.82 17.81
N THR A 100 9.28 -14.01 17.41
CA THR A 100 10.08 -14.86 18.31
C THR A 100 11.54 -14.39 18.40
N SER A 101 12.01 -13.63 17.40
CA SER A 101 13.35 -13.05 17.36
C SER A 101 13.42 -11.82 16.46
N GLU A 102 14.46 -11.00 16.61
CA GLU A 102 14.70 -9.85 15.73
C GLU A 102 14.94 -10.30 14.27
N THR A 103 15.57 -11.47 14.07
CA THR A 103 15.78 -12.04 12.74
C THR A 103 14.47 -12.34 12.02
N GLU A 104 13.48 -12.89 12.73
CA GLU A 104 12.14 -13.13 12.16
C GLU A 104 11.42 -11.83 11.85
N LYS A 105 11.52 -10.84 12.74
CA LYS A 105 10.97 -9.51 12.51
C LYS A 105 11.54 -8.87 11.24
N VAL A 106 12.87 -8.94 11.04
CA VAL A 106 13.51 -8.42 9.83
C VAL A 106 13.05 -9.16 8.56
N LYS A 107 12.93 -10.50 8.61
CA LYS A 107 12.40 -11.28 7.48
C LYS A 107 10.94 -10.90 7.18
N PHE A 108 10.12 -10.75 8.21
CA PHE A 108 8.73 -10.33 8.08
C PHE A 108 8.61 -8.94 7.45
N ILE A 109 9.38 -7.96 7.93
CA ILE A 109 9.40 -6.60 7.39
C ILE A 109 9.78 -6.62 5.91
N LYS A 110 10.82 -7.35 5.51
CA LYS A 110 11.22 -7.46 4.10
C LYS A 110 10.11 -8.05 3.22
N GLN A 111 9.44 -9.09 3.71
CA GLN A 111 8.32 -9.70 2.99
C GLN A 111 7.14 -8.72 2.88
N ALA A 112 6.80 -8.04 3.98
CA ALA A 112 5.72 -7.07 4.01
C ALA A 112 6.01 -5.85 3.12
N GLN A 113 7.26 -5.39 3.04
CA GLN A 113 7.72 -4.36 2.13
C GLN A 113 7.50 -4.75 0.67
N LYS A 114 7.83 -6.00 0.29
CA LYS A 114 7.56 -6.51 -1.05
C LYS A 114 6.07 -6.49 -1.41
N HIS A 115 5.21 -6.93 -0.49
CA HIS A 115 3.76 -6.88 -0.68
C HIS A 115 3.25 -5.43 -0.76
N ALA A 116 3.76 -4.55 0.12
CA ALA A 116 3.40 -3.14 0.13
C ALA A 116 3.78 -2.44 -1.19
N ALA A 117 4.99 -2.71 -1.71
CA ALA A 117 5.44 -2.17 -2.99
C ALA A 117 4.56 -2.63 -4.16
N ALA A 118 4.26 -3.94 -4.21
CA ALA A 118 3.40 -4.51 -5.25
C ALA A 118 1.99 -3.90 -5.23
N ASP A 119 1.36 -3.86 -4.04
CA ASP A 119 0.00 -3.31 -3.88
C ASP A 119 -0.05 -1.79 -4.12
N ALA A 120 1.00 -1.06 -3.73
CA ALA A 120 1.08 0.39 -3.95
C ALA A 120 1.21 0.72 -5.45
N LYS A 121 2.08 -0.01 -6.19
CA LYS A 121 2.20 0.14 -7.64
C LYS A 121 0.88 -0.19 -8.36
N ARG A 122 0.21 -1.28 -7.95
CA ARG A 122 -1.11 -1.65 -8.45
C ARG A 122 -2.13 -0.54 -8.20
N ALA A 123 -2.16 0.02 -6.99
CA ALA A 123 -3.07 1.09 -6.64
C ALA A 123 -2.87 2.33 -7.52
N VAL A 124 -1.64 2.74 -7.80
CA VAL A 124 -1.35 3.85 -8.72
C VAL A 124 -1.87 3.56 -10.13
N ARG A 125 -1.66 2.35 -10.64
CA ARG A 125 -2.12 1.94 -11.96
C ARG A 125 -3.65 1.93 -12.08
N GLU A 126 -4.32 1.36 -11.08
CA GLU A 126 -5.78 1.16 -11.07
C GLU A 126 -6.57 2.38 -10.57
N SER A 127 -5.90 3.38 -9.98
CA SER A 127 -6.50 4.62 -9.46
C SER A 127 -7.29 5.42 -10.49
N GLY A 128 -6.97 5.26 -11.78
CA GLY A 128 -7.48 6.13 -12.85
C GLY A 128 -6.83 7.51 -12.92
N LEU A 129 -5.71 7.73 -12.20
CA LEU A 129 -4.89 8.93 -12.31
C LEU A 129 -4.23 9.07 -13.69
N TYR A 130 -3.99 7.95 -14.37
CA TYR A 130 -3.28 7.87 -15.65
C TYR A 130 -4.14 7.30 -16.77
N SER A 131 -3.99 7.84 -17.96
CA SER A 131 -4.56 7.30 -19.20
C SER A 131 -3.80 6.05 -19.62
N GLN A 132 -4.43 5.15 -20.39
CA GLN A 132 -3.79 3.90 -20.80
C GLN A 132 -2.43 4.05 -21.48
N HIS A 133 -2.24 5.11 -22.28
CA HIS A 133 -0.97 5.39 -22.96
C HIS A 133 0.12 5.98 -22.05
N GLU A 134 -0.23 6.43 -20.84
CA GLU A 134 0.72 6.92 -19.83
C GLU A 134 1.21 5.79 -18.91
N LEU A 135 0.63 4.58 -19.03
CA LEU A 135 0.94 3.45 -18.16
C LEU A 135 2.21 2.71 -18.61
N GLU A 136 3.27 2.85 -17.83
CA GLU A 136 4.42 1.94 -17.86
C GLU A 136 4.03 0.45 -17.90
N PRO A 137 4.82 -0.42 -18.56
CA PRO A 137 4.64 -1.87 -18.52
C PRO A 137 4.53 -2.43 -17.10
N LEU A 138 3.89 -3.59 -16.96
CA LEU A 138 3.85 -4.31 -15.68
C LEU A 138 5.25 -4.82 -15.33
N ASP A 139 5.77 -4.40 -14.18
CA ASP A 139 7.01 -4.96 -13.63
C ASP A 139 6.76 -6.32 -12.93
N ALA A 140 7.84 -6.96 -12.45
CA ALA A 140 7.75 -8.27 -11.81
C ALA A 140 6.88 -8.27 -10.54
N ASP A 141 6.86 -7.15 -9.80
CA ASP A 141 6.08 -7.02 -8.57
C ASP A 141 4.59 -6.87 -8.89
N GLU A 142 4.24 -6.08 -9.91
CA GLU A 142 2.86 -5.93 -10.39
C GLU A 142 2.30 -7.24 -10.97
N LYS A 143 3.13 -8.04 -11.64
CA LYS A 143 2.73 -9.37 -12.14
C LYS A 143 2.41 -10.35 -11.01
N ILE A 144 3.08 -10.24 -9.86
CA ILE A 144 2.78 -11.04 -8.67
C ILE A 144 1.41 -10.62 -8.11
N ALA A 145 1.16 -9.31 -7.97
CA ALA A 145 -0.13 -8.81 -7.49
C ALA A 145 -1.31 -9.18 -8.41
N ALA A 146 -1.11 -9.14 -9.73
CA ALA A 146 -2.14 -9.52 -10.71
C ALA A 146 -2.51 -11.01 -10.68
N LYS A 147 -1.67 -11.87 -10.11
CA LYS A 147 -1.90 -13.33 -9.99
C LYS A 147 -2.62 -13.71 -8.68
N ILE A 148 -2.70 -12.79 -7.72
CA ILE A 148 -3.37 -12.98 -6.44
C ILE A 148 -4.87 -12.59 -6.54
N MET A 149 -5.26 -11.88 -7.60
CA MET A 149 -6.67 -11.69 -8.02
C MET A 149 -7.14 -12.82 -8.92
#